data_AF-A0AA39S6J4-F1
#
_entry.id   AF-A0AA39S6J4-F1
#
_cell.length_a   1.000
_cell.length_b   1.000
_cell.length_c   1.000
_cell.angle_alpha   90.00
_cell.angle_beta   90.00
_cell.angle_gamma   90.00
#
_symmetry.space_group_name_H-M   'P 1'
#
loop_
_entity.id
_entity.type
_entity.pdbx_description
1 polymer ?
#
loop_
_entity_poly.entity_id
_entity_poly.type
_entity_poly.pdbx_seq_one_letter_code
_entity_poly.pdbx_strand_id
1 'polypeptide(L)'
;MSKEEQREEVQDSEEMRKALQAVAGVRTEIDKLSERVDVLEVAVNCGTKIAVEEFDVSAELLMRQLLKLDGIEAEGEAKMQRKAEVRRVQKFHEALDNLKARNSNPFSDSSNSVTVTTQWRPLILEWEA
;
A
#
# COMPACT_ATOMS: atom_id res chain seq x y z
N MET A 1 -10.77 -40.88 23.12
CA MET A 1 -11.53 -40.04 22.20
C MET A 1 -13.01 -40.22 22.45
N SER A 2 -13.58 -39.27 23.17
CA SER A 2 -15.01 -39.19 23.47
C SER A 2 -15.78 -38.58 22.30
N LYS A 3 -17.10 -38.78 22.27
CA LYS A 3 -18.00 -38.24 21.22
C LYS A 3 -18.05 -36.70 21.22
N GLU A 4 -17.65 -36.08 22.32
CA GLU A 4 -17.56 -34.64 22.56
C GLU A 4 -16.30 -34.05 21.93
N GLU A 5 -15.12 -34.63 22.18
CA GLU A 5 -13.84 -34.24 21.55
C GLU A 5 -13.91 -34.29 20.01
N GLN A 6 -14.61 -35.27 19.43
CA GLN A 6 -14.79 -35.35 17.97
C GLN A 6 -15.69 -34.24 17.40
N ARG A 7 -16.61 -33.67 18.19
CA ARG A 7 -17.48 -32.58 17.73
C ARG A 7 -16.75 -31.24 17.75
N GLU A 8 -15.95 -31.01 18.78
CA GLU A 8 -15.13 -29.80 18.92
C GLU A 8 -14.10 -29.72 17.79
N GLU A 9 -13.37 -30.82 17.51
CA GLU A 9 -12.36 -30.84 16.44
C GLU A 9 -12.95 -30.55 15.04
N VAL A 10 -14.15 -31.06 14.75
CA VAL A 10 -14.85 -30.79 13.49
C VAL A 10 -15.31 -29.33 13.42
N GLN A 11 -15.77 -28.76 14.54
CA GLN A 11 -16.21 -27.38 14.61
C GLN A 11 -15.05 -26.41 14.39
N ASP A 12 -13.91 -26.63 15.06
CA ASP A 12 -12.69 -25.82 14.89
C ASP A 12 -12.17 -25.87 13.44
N SER A 13 -12.24 -27.05 12.81
CA SER A 13 -11.88 -27.22 11.40
C SER A 13 -12.82 -26.44 10.46
N GLU A 14 -14.11 -26.42 10.75
CA GLU A 14 -15.10 -25.71 9.95
C GLU A 14 -14.95 -24.18 10.09
N GLU A 15 -14.73 -23.68 11.31
CA GLU A 15 -14.48 -22.28 11.60
C GLU A 15 -13.20 -21.78 10.90
N MET A 16 -12.12 -22.56 10.96
CA MET A 16 -10.89 -22.26 10.22
C MET A 16 -11.13 -22.20 8.70
N ARG A 17 -11.89 -23.14 8.14
CA ARG A 17 -12.21 -23.15 6.70
C ARG A 17 -13.03 -21.93 6.30
N LYS A 18 -14.00 -21.50 7.13
CA LYS A 18 -14.79 -20.28 6.91
C LYS A 18 -13.91 -19.04 6.93
N ALA A 19 -12.99 -18.93 7.88
CA ALA A 19 -12.04 -17.82 7.96
C ALA A 19 -11.12 -17.76 6.73
N LEU A 20 -10.57 -18.90 6.29
CA LEU A 20 -9.78 -18.99 5.06
C LEU A 20 -10.57 -18.54 3.83
N GLN A 21 -11.82 -19.00 3.70
CA GLN A 21 -12.70 -18.59 2.60
C GLN A 21 -13.00 -17.09 2.62
N ALA A 22 -13.25 -16.52 3.80
CA ALA A 22 -13.48 -15.08 3.96
C ALA A 22 -12.23 -14.26 3.56
N VAL A 23 -11.04 -14.68 4.01
CA VAL A 23 -9.77 -14.05 3.61
C VAL A 23 -9.56 -14.14 2.10
N ALA A 24 -9.82 -15.31 1.49
CA ALA A 24 -9.72 -15.49 0.05
C ALA A 24 -10.68 -14.57 -0.72
N GLY A 25 -11.91 -14.39 -0.24
CA GLY A 25 -12.86 -13.44 -0.81
C GLY A 25 -12.32 -12.01 -0.79
N VAL A 26 -11.80 -11.54 0.34
CA VAL A 26 -11.20 -10.20 0.43
C VAL A 26 -9.95 -10.07 -0.45
N ARG A 27 -9.12 -11.12 -0.54
CA ARG A 27 -7.95 -11.16 -1.43
C ARG A 27 -8.33 -10.91 -2.89
N THR A 28 -9.42 -11.51 -3.38
CA THR A 28 -9.86 -11.26 -4.78
C THR A 28 -10.24 -9.80 -5.04
N GLU A 29 -10.78 -9.10 -4.05
CA GLU A 29 -11.07 -7.66 -4.17
C GLU A 29 -9.79 -6.82 -4.07
N ILE A 30 -8.82 -7.22 -3.24
CA ILE A 30 -7.49 -6.60 -3.18
C ILE A 30 -6.76 -6.76 -4.51
N ASP A 31 -6.85 -7.92 -5.17
CA ASP A 31 -6.21 -8.18 -6.46
C ASP A 31 -6.75 -7.22 -7.55
N LYS A 32 -8.07 -7.01 -7.61
CA LYS A 32 -8.69 -6.01 -8.51
C LYS A 32 -8.24 -4.58 -8.21
N LEU A 33 -8.10 -4.23 -6.93
CA LEU A 33 -7.61 -2.91 -6.53
C LEU A 33 -6.13 -2.75 -6.89
N SER A 34 -5.31 -3.80 -6.79
CA SER A 34 -3.93 -3.79 -7.26
C SER A 34 -3.85 -3.46 -8.74
N GLU A 35 -4.67 -4.09 -9.58
CA GLU A 35 -4.71 -3.80 -11.03
C GLU A 35 -5.05 -2.32 -11.29
N ARG A 36 -5.98 -1.75 -10.51
CA ARG A 36 -6.30 -0.32 -10.60
C ARG A 36 -5.12 0.56 -10.19
N VAL A 37 -4.38 0.20 -9.13
CA VAL A 37 -3.15 0.92 -8.71
C VAL A 37 -2.09 0.86 -9.81
N ASP A 38 -1.89 -0.29 -10.44
CA ASP A 38 -0.93 -0.46 -11.54
C ASP A 38 -1.29 0.42 -12.74
N VAL A 39 -2.58 0.52 -13.10
CA VAL A 39 -3.05 1.41 -14.17
C VAL A 39 -2.78 2.88 -13.83
N LEU A 40 -3.05 3.29 -12.59
CA LEU A 40 -2.75 4.66 -12.11
C LEU A 40 -1.25 4.93 -12.15
N GLU A 41 -0.43 3.97 -11.74
CA GLU A 41 1.03 4.08 -11.76
C GLU A 41 1.55 4.30 -13.19
N VAL A 42 1.12 3.46 -14.15
CA VAL A 42 1.51 3.59 -15.55
C VAL A 42 1.08 4.95 -16.11
N ALA A 43 -0.14 5.39 -15.85
CA ALA A 43 -0.64 6.67 -16.35
C ALA A 43 0.15 7.86 -15.79
N VAL A 44 0.45 7.87 -14.48
CA VAL A 44 1.30 8.92 -13.86
C VAL A 44 2.72 8.88 -14.42
N ASN A 45 3.31 7.70 -14.57
CA ASN A 45 4.66 7.52 -15.14
C ASN A 45 4.74 7.97 -16.61
N CYS A 46 3.64 7.85 -17.37
CA CYS A 46 3.52 8.38 -18.72
C CYS A 46 3.22 9.89 -18.77
N GLY A 47 3.19 10.58 -17.62
CA GLY A 47 2.92 12.02 -17.53
C GLY A 47 1.44 12.39 -17.72
N THR A 48 0.53 11.42 -17.68
CA THR A 48 -0.91 11.70 -17.74
C THR A 48 -1.35 12.32 -16.42
N LYS A 49 -2.00 13.50 -16.48
CA LYS A 49 -2.56 14.14 -15.29
C LYS A 49 -3.85 13.42 -14.91
N ILE A 50 -3.86 12.82 -13.72
CA ILE A 50 -5.02 12.11 -13.17
C ILE A 50 -5.71 13.01 -12.13
N ALA A 51 -7.04 12.92 -12.07
CA ALA A 51 -7.83 13.58 -11.03
C ALA A 51 -7.44 13.05 -9.64
N VAL A 52 -7.37 13.94 -8.64
CA VAL A 52 -6.93 13.58 -7.29
C VAL A 52 -7.90 12.58 -6.64
N GLU A 53 -9.17 12.72 -6.99
CA GLU A 53 -10.29 11.90 -6.55
C GLU A 53 -10.11 10.43 -6.93
N GLU A 54 -9.45 10.12 -8.06
CA GLU A 54 -9.22 8.73 -8.47
C GLU A 54 -8.27 8.00 -7.51
N PHE A 55 -7.31 8.72 -6.91
CA PHE A 55 -6.44 8.19 -5.87
C PHE A 55 -7.20 8.04 -4.54
N ASP A 56 -7.99 9.06 -4.16
CA ASP A 56 -8.76 9.04 -2.92
C ASP A 56 -9.80 7.92 -2.89
N VAL A 57 -10.52 7.72 -4.00
CA VAL A 57 -11.47 6.60 -4.15
C VAL A 57 -10.74 5.25 -4.05
N SER A 58 -9.57 5.13 -4.67
CA SER A 58 -8.77 3.88 -4.60
C SER A 58 -8.30 3.60 -3.17
N ALA A 59 -7.83 4.62 -2.46
CA ALA A 59 -7.41 4.52 -1.07
C ALA A 59 -8.59 4.16 -0.15
N GLU A 60 -9.75 4.78 -0.35
CA GLU A 60 -10.96 4.45 0.40
C GLU A 60 -11.39 2.99 0.19
N LEU A 61 -11.36 2.50 -1.05
CA LEU A 61 -11.71 1.11 -1.37
C LEU A 61 -10.74 0.11 -0.71
N LEU A 62 -9.45 0.44 -0.65
CA LEU A 62 -8.44 -0.34 0.08
C LEU A 62 -8.71 -0.34 1.59
N MET A 63 -9.04 0.81 2.17
CA MET A 63 -9.40 0.91 3.60
C MET A 63 -10.65 0.10 3.94
N ARG A 64 -11.64 0.04 3.03
CA ARG A 64 -12.80 -0.84 3.20
C ARG A 64 -12.42 -2.32 3.21
N GLN A 65 -11.44 -2.76 2.41
CA GLN A 65 -10.95 -4.14 2.50
C GLN A 65 -10.18 -4.38 3.79
N LEU A 66 -9.40 -3.41 4.28
CA LEU A 66 -8.70 -3.50 5.55
C LEU A 66 -9.68 -3.74 6.72
N LEU A 67 -10.76 -2.96 6.77
CA LEU A 67 -11.83 -3.12 7.77
C LEU A 67 -12.49 -4.51 7.70
N LYS A 68 -12.67 -5.06 6.50
CA LYS A 68 -13.18 -6.44 6.35
C LYS A 68 -12.18 -7.47 6.87
N LEU A 69 -10.87 -7.29 6.63
CA LEU A 69 -9.85 -8.16 7.19
C LEU A 69 -9.85 -8.09 8.72
N ASP A 70 -9.95 -6.90 9.31
CA ASP A 70 -9.99 -6.72 10.77
C ASP A 70 -11.22 -7.38 11.41
N GLY A 71 -12.33 -7.45 10.68
CA GLY A 71 -13.55 -8.15 11.12
C GLY A 71 -13.51 -9.67 11.01
N ILE A 72 -12.50 -10.27 10.36
CA ILE A 72 -12.40 -11.74 10.24
C ILE A 72 -11.68 -12.29 11.48
N GLU A 73 -12.43 -12.99 12.33
CA GLU A 73 -11.84 -13.81 13.38
C GLU A 73 -11.12 -15.02 12.77
N ALA A 74 -9.84 -15.18 13.09
CA ALA A 74 -8.98 -16.17 12.45
C ALA A 74 -7.83 -16.58 13.38
N GLU A 75 -7.58 -17.88 13.41
CA GLU A 75 -6.45 -18.50 14.11
C GLU A 75 -5.56 -19.29 13.13
N GLY A 76 -4.44 -19.81 13.63
CA GLY A 76 -3.53 -20.66 12.85
C GLY A 76 -3.15 -20.09 11.49
N GLU A 77 -3.36 -20.88 10.44
CA GLU A 77 -3.08 -20.52 9.05
C GLU A 77 -3.94 -19.34 8.56
N ALA A 78 -5.22 -19.32 8.89
CA ALA A 78 -6.13 -18.24 8.47
C ALA A 78 -5.65 -16.88 8.98
N LYS A 79 -5.12 -16.84 10.22
CA LYS A 79 -4.51 -15.62 10.80
C LYS A 79 -3.27 -15.18 10.05
N MET A 80 -2.45 -16.13 9.60
CA MET A 80 -1.25 -15.82 8.81
C MET A 80 -1.62 -15.24 7.44
N GLN A 81 -2.59 -15.84 6.76
CA GLN A 81 -3.08 -15.34 5.47
C GLN A 81 -3.71 -13.94 5.61
N ARG A 82 -4.56 -13.73 6.62
CA ARG A 82 -5.14 -12.42 6.94
C ARG A 82 -4.07 -11.34 7.14
N LYS A 83 -3.01 -11.64 7.92
CA LYS A 83 -1.88 -10.72 8.14
C LYS A 83 -1.11 -10.42 6.85
N ALA A 84 -0.97 -11.39 5.95
CA ALA A 84 -0.32 -11.17 4.66
C ALA A 84 -1.13 -10.19 3.81
N GLU A 85 -2.45 -10.34 3.74
CA GLU A 85 -3.31 -9.43 2.99
C GLU A 85 -3.36 -8.02 3.61
N VAL A 86 -3.33 -7.88 4.94
CA VAL A 86 -3.21 -6.56 5.61
C VAL A 86 -1.95 -5.82 5.11
N ARG A 87 -0.80 -6.51 5.04
CA ARG A 87 0.45 -5.91 4.53
C ARG A 87 0.35 -5.54 3.07
N ARG A 88 -0.34 -6.34 2.25
CA ARG A 88 -0.57 -6.01 0.82
C ARG A 88 -1.39 -4.73 0.70
N VAL A 89 -2.49 -4.59 1.45
CA VAL A 89 -3.31 -3.38 1.46
C VAL A 89 -2.50 -2.15 1.86
N GLN A 90 -1.69 -2.25 2.93
CA GLN A 90 -0.82 -1.15 3.37
C GLN A 90 0.17 -0.73 2.29
N LYS A 91 0.81 -1.70 1.61
CA LYS A 91 1.74 -1.43 0.51
C LYS A 91 1.06 -0.69 -0.66
N PHE A 92 -0.16 -1.11 -1.03
CA PHE A 92 -0.91 -0.44 -2.10
C PHE A 92 -1.38 0.96 -1.72
N HIS A 93 -1.74 1.17 -0.44
CA HIS A 93 -2.07 2.50 0.05
C HIS A 93 -0.86 3.45 -0.02
N GLU A 94 0.31 3.00 0.45
CA GLU A 94 1.55 3.79 0.36
C GLU A 94 1.92 4.10 -1.10
N ALA A 95 1.73 3.13 -2.01
CA ALA A 95 1.93 3.37 -3.44
C ALA A 95 0.99 4.47 -3.98
N LEU A 96 -0.29 4.45 -3.62
CA LEU A 96 -1.25 5.50 -4.00
C LEU A 96 -0.86 6.87 -3.47
N ASP A 97 -0.41 6.97 -2.21
CA ASP A 97 0.04 8.23 -1.62
C ASP A 97 1.23 8.81 -2.41
N ASN A 98 2.19 7.96 -2.76
CA ASN A 98 3.35 8.34 -3.57
C ASN A 98 2.94 8.76 -4.99
N LEU A 99 2.03 8.03 -5.63
CA LEU A 99 1.50 8.38 -6.95
C LEU A 99 0.74 9.70 -6.94
N LYS A 100 -0.07 9.95 -5.91
CA LYS A 100 -0.82 11.21 -5.74
C LYS A 100 0.12 12.40 -5.57
N ALA A 101 1.21 12.23 -4.82
CA ALA A 101 2.25 13.24 -4.67
C ALA A 101 2.96 13.54 -6.01
N ARG A 102 3.41 12.50 -6.72
CA ARG A 102 4.07 12.62 -8.05
C ARG A 102 3.15 13.21 -9.11
N ASN A 103 1.87 12.84 -9.09
CA ASN A 103 0.86 13.42 -9.97
C ASN A 103 0.68 14.93 -9.71
N SER A 104 0.82 15.38 -8.46
CA SER A 104 0.73 16.80 -8.09
C SER A 104 2.00 17.59 -8.41
N ASN A 105 3.16 16.95 -8.34
CA ASN A 105 4.45 17.56 -8.65
C ASN A 105 5.31 16.61 -9.53
N PRO A 106 5.10 16.59 -10.86
CA PRO A 106 5.78 15.64 -11.74
C PRO A 106 7.29 15.89 -11.89
N PHE A 107 7.80 17.03 -11.40
CA PHE A 107 9.21 17.42 -11.47
C PHE A 107 9.97 17.21 -10.15
N SER A 108 9.35 16.68 -9.09
CA SER A 108 10.04 16.46 -7.81
C SER A 108 10.82 15.16 -7.70
N ASP A 109 11.03 14.43 -8.80
CA ASP A 109 12.12 13.43 -8.88
C ASP A 109 13.48 14.15 -8.93
N SER A 110 13.82 14.88 -7.87
CA SER A 110 15.12 15.54 -7.73
C SER A 110 16.13 14.58 -7.09
N SER A 111 16.32 13.39 -7.66
CA SER A 111 17.61 12.70 -7.54
C SER A 111 18.57 13.27 -8.60
N ASN A 112 18.93 14.55 -8.41
CA ASN A 112 20.07 15.30 -8.97
C ASN A 112 19.72 16.79 -8.95
N SER A 113 19.58 17.35 -7.75
CA SER A 113 19.82 18.78 -7.55
C SER A 113 21.29 19.05 -7.89
N VAL A 114 21.58 19.44 -9.14
CA VAL A 114 22.88 20.00 -9.51
C VAL A 114 23.02 21.30 -8.72
N THR A 115 23.76 21.24 -7.62
CA THR A 115 24.20 22.41 -6.87
C THR A 115 25.20 23.16 -7.73
N VAL A 116 24.75 24.19 -8.44
CA VAL A 116 25.64 25.18 -9.02
C VAL A 116 26.17 26.04 -7.87
N THR A 117 27.27 25.59 -7.27
CA THR A 117 28.01 26.40 -6.29
C THR A 117 28.82 27.44 -7.05
N THR A 118 28.24 28.62 -7.28
CA THR A 118 29.02 29.79 -7.71
C THR A 118 29.89 30.23 -6.54
N GLN A 119 31.15 29.84 -6.56
CA GLN A 119 32.16 30.35 -5.63
C GLN A 119 32.60 31.75 -6.08
N TRP A 120 32.14 32.78 -5.38
CA TRP A 120 32.75 34.10 -5.45
C TRP A 120 34.04 34.09 -4.63
N ARG A 121 35.19 34.16 -5.31
CA ARG A 121 36.44 34.49 -4.64
C ARG A 121 36.43 35.98 -4.29
N PRO A 122 36.61 36.37 -3.02
CA PRO A 122 36.91 37.76 -2.71
C PRO A 122 38.35 38.05 -3.16
N LEU A 123 38.49 38.90 -4.18
CA LEU A 123 39.71 39.65 -4.41
C LEU A 123 39.71 40.79 -3.38
N ILE A 124 40.34 40.56 -2.23
CA ILE A 124 40.91 41.65 -1.46
C ILE A 124 42.39 41.30 -1.28
N LEU A 125 43.15 41.94 -2.17
CA LEU A 125 44.59 42.14 -2.11
C LEU A 125 44.96 42.84 -0.79
N GLU A 126 46.24 42.69 -0.41
CA GLU A 126 47.12 43.61 0.33
C GLU A 126 46.47 44.97 0.65
N TRP A 127 46.63 45.54 1.85
CA TRP A 127 47.89 46.12 2.34
C TRP A 127 47.97 46.11 3.88
N GLU A 128 49.09 45.59 4.40
CA GLU A 128 49.69 46.06 5.64
C GLU A 128 50.38 47.41 5.38
N ALA A 129 50.07 48.42 6.19
CA ALA A 129 50.95 49.52 6.61
C ALA A 129 50.28 50.31 7.74
#